data_AF-A0A4Q6BQ86-F1
#
_entry.id   AF-A0A4Q6BQ86-F1
#
_cell.length_a   1.000
_cell.length_b   1.000
_cell.length_c   1.000
_cell.angle_alpha   90.00
_cell.angle_beta   90.00
_cell.angle_gamma   90.00
#
_symmetry.space_group_name_H-M   'P 1'
#
loop_
_entity.id
_entity.type
_entity.pdbx_description
1 polymer ?
#
loop_
_entity_poly.entity_id
_entity_poly.type
_entity_poly.pdbx_seq_one_letter_code
_entity_poly.pdbx_strand_id
1 'polypeptide(L)'
;MRVTTLLAVIAVALTFAYLAWQLVNSKLAGHARRNNQKRASDKVKLKGADKAAYRQAQKLYQEGNFRGSSKILESMGLVREAITILEKSGYIREAADTLIRIQRPNRAGSLLARNGMWKEAMECFKRANLPLEVGRCARELGDLATAIPYFLEAKANSEAAECYLDLGKHHEAAKIFFRIKEFDRALEQYVTFVDNAHDIEKVAFSDPELDFIQRKLIEDKVDTRLADILIAKKRAPQLIIELIRANNLRGATAAFMRNTIDIGPELIAFNDFKREENSLLAALFSNVGAYEYSGMVYERMEEFERGGESFEKGEFYDRAAYCYDRVKNKQKSTEMRILAATHGGSPSKASAPAKAQPQAANERAPSQPSMRVDPPRSSNPFSIQDTSTDAIRDVAGAPSRVLAAQGKLKVVPQASAAFLGTNTA
;
A
#
# COMPACT_ATOMS: atom_id res chain seq x y z
N MET A 1 31.05 -37.89 17.60
CA MET A 1 29.70 -38.31 18.06
C MET A 1 29.71 -39.81 18.26
N ARG A 2 29.22 -40.32 19.39
CA ARG A 2 29.15 -41.77 19.63
C ARG A 2 28.03 -42.34 18.75
N VAL A 3 28.24 -43.51 18.14
CA VAL A 3 27.25 -44.18 17.27
C VAL A 3 25.86 -44.28 17.95
N THR A 4 25.85 -44.42 19.27
CA THR A 4 24.65 -44.44 20.09
C THR A 4 23.80 -43.16 20.03
N THR A 5 24.41 -41.96 19.93
CA THR A 5 23.66 -40.70 19.84
C THR A 5 23.02 -40.54 18.47
N LEU A 6 23.69 -41.01 17.41
CA LEU A 6 23.16 -40.94 16.04
C LEU A 6 21.96 -41.89 15.87
N LEU A 7 22.04 -43.10 16.44
CA LEU A 7 20.91 -44.04 16.46
C LEU A 7 19.71 -43.52 17.24
N ALA A 8 19.94 -42.84 18.38
CA ALA A 8 18.85 -42.23 19.16
C ALA A 8 18.12 -41.12 18.37
N VAL A 9 18.86 -40.27 17.65
CA VAL A 9 18.25 -39.21 16.83
C VAL A 9 17.45 -39.79 15.66
N ILE A 10 17.95 -40.84 15.00
CA ILE A 10 17.23 -41.51 13.92
C ILE A 10 15.94 -42.17 14.44
N ALA A 11 15.98 -42.82 15.60
CA ALA A 11 14.80 -43.43 16.19
C ALA A 11 13.72 -42.39 16.51
N VAL A 12 14.10 -41.23 17.06
CA VAL A 12 13.16 -40.13 17.32
C VAL A 12 12.61 -39.55 16.01
N ALA A 13 13.43 -39.36 14.98
CA ALA A 13 12.96 -38.87 13.68
C ALA A 13 11.94 -39.83 13.03
N LEU A 14 12.17 -41.14 13.11
CA LEU A 14 11.26 -42.15 12.55
C LEU A 14 9.92 -42.21 13.31
N THR A 15 9.92 -42.05 14.63
CA THR A 15 8.66 -42.02 15.40
C THR A 15 7.84 -40.78 15.07
N PHE A 16 8.48 -39.62 14.91
CA PHE A 16 7.79 -38.41 14.44
C PHE A 16 7.24 -38.56 13.02
N ALA A 17 8.00 -39.16 12.10
CA ALA A 17 7.54 -39.42 10.74
C ALA A 17 6.32 -40.38 10.73
N TYR A 18 6.35 -41.41 11.56
CA TYR A 18 5.23 -42.36 11.68
C TYR A 18 3.97 -41.70 12.26
N LEU A 19 4.09 -40.88 13.30
CA LEU A 19 2.97 -40.12 13.86
C LEU A 19 2.39 -39.11 12.87
N ALA A 20 3.25 -38.42 12.11
CA ALA A 20 2.82 -37.52 11.04
C ALA A 20 2.06 -38.29 9.95
N TRP A 21 2.56 -39.46 9.53
CA TRP A 21 1.89 -40.32 8.57
C TRP A 21 0.53 -40.80 9.09
N GLN A 22 0.42 -41.22 10.36
CA GLN A 22 -0.86 -41.61 10.96
C GLN A 22 -1.86 -40.45 11.04
N LEU A 23 -1.41 -39.23 11.33
CA LEU A 23 -2.27 -38.03 11.35
C LEU A 23 -2.81 -37.69 9.95
N VAL A 24 -1.98 -37.82 8.92
CA VAL A 24 -2.42 -37.64 7.53
C VAL A 24 -3.39 -38.74 7.12
N ASN A 25 -3.07 -39.99 7.43
CA ASN A 25 -3.85 -41.14 7.00
C ASN A 25 -5.21 -41.24 7.73
N SER A 26 -5.27 -40.83 9.00
CA SER A 26 -6.53 -40.74 9.76
C SER A 26 -7.44 -39.63 9.24
N LYS A 27 -6.91 -38.49 8.80
CA LYS A 27 -7.69 -37.44 8.12
C LYS A 27 -8.23 -37.92 6.77
N LEU A 28 -7.41 -38.63 5.99
CA LEU A 28 -7.84 -39.23 4.72
C LEU A 28 -8.91 -40.31 4.93
N ALA A 29 -8.73 -41.21 5.91
CA ALA A 29 -9.70 -42.24 6.25
C ALA A 29 -11.02 -41.63 6.78
N GLY A 30 -10.95 -40.55 7.54
CA GLY A 30 -12.12 -39.78 7.98
C GLY A 30 -12.90 -39.16 6.82
N HIS A 31 -12.20 -38.59 5.83
CA HIS A 31 -12.83 -38.08 4.60
C HIS A 31 -13.47 -39.19 3.76
N ALA A 32 -12.80 -40.33 3.61
CA ALA A 32 -13.35 -41.49 2.90
C ALA A 32 -14.61 -42.04 3.58
N ARG A 33 -14.62 -42.16 4.92
CA ARG A 33 -15.80 -42.59 5.69
C ARG A 33 -16.97 -41.61 5.57
N ARG A 34 -16.72 -40.29 5.67
CA ARG A 34 -17.78 -39.27 5.48
C ARG A 34 -18.34 -39.29 4.05
N ASN A 35 -17.51 -39.54 3.05
CA ASN A 35 -17.97 -39.67 1.66
C ASN A 35 -18.78 -40.95 1.44
N ASN A 36 -18.38 -42.07 2.05
CA ASN A 36 -19.15 -43.32 1.97
C ASN A 36 -20.47 -43.26 2.75
N GLN A 37 -20.53 -42.61 3.91
CA GLN A 37 -21.79 -42.37 4.62
C GLN A 37 -22.74 -41.45 3.83
N LYS A 38 -22.22 -40.42 3.16
CA LYS A 38 -23.02 -39.57 2.25
C LYS A 38 -23.57 -40.36 1.05
N ARG A 39 -22.82 -41.31 0.51
CA ARG A 39 -23.30 -42.22 -0.56
C ARG A 39 -24.32 -43.25 -0.04
N ALA A 40 -24.25 -43.64 1.22
CA ALA A 40 -25.23 -44.54 1.84
C ALA A 40 -26.59 -43.85 2.04
N SER A 41 -26.63 -42.55 2.34
CA SER A 41 -27.88 -41.76 2.36
C SER A 41 -28.47 -41.53 0.97
N ASP A 42 -27.66 -41.60 -0.09
CA ASP A 42 -28.13 -41.43 -1.48
C ASP A 42 -28.77 -42.72 -2.03
N LYS A 43 -28.60 -43.88 -1.37
CA LYS A 43 -29.41 -45.09 -1.63
C LYS A 43 -30.78 -44.97 -0.97
N VAL A 44 -31.51 -43.89 -1.25
CA VAL A 44 -32.92 -43.78 -0.89
C VAL A 44 -33.64 -44.90 -1.64
N LYS A 45 -34.20 -45.86 -0.90
CA LYS A 45 -35.05 -46.90 -1.49
C LYS A 45 -36.34 -46.24 -1.98
N LEU A 46 -36.33 -45.78 -3.23
CA LEU A 46 -37.48 -45.16 -3.89
C LEU A 46 -38.66 -46.15 -3.88
N LYS A 47 -39.81 -45.72 -3.35
CA LYS A 47 -41.04 -46.55 -3.28
C LYS A 47 -42.05 -46.07 -4.32
N GLY A 48 -42.79 -47.00 -4.94
CA GLY A 48 -43.99 -46.73 -5.73
C GLY A 48 -43.86 -45.56 -6.73
N ALA A 49 -44.60 -44.47 -6.45
CA ALA A 49 -44.68 -43.27 -7.29
C ALA A 49 -43.32 -42.60 -7.53
N ASP A 50 -42.44 -42.54 -6.53
CA ASP A 50 -41.10 -41.95 -6.68
C ASP A 50 -40.27 -42.70 -7.71
N LYS A 51 -40.42 -44.03 -7.79
CA LYS A 51 -39.73 -44.85 -8.79
C LYS A 51 -40.25 -44.56 -10.20
N ALA A 52 -41.54 -44.25 -10.36
CA ALA A 52 -42.12 -43.87 -11.64
C ALA A 52 -41.63 -42.47 -12.08
N ALA A 53 -41.64 -41.49 -11.16
CA ALA A 53 -41.11 -40.15 -11.40
C ALA A 53 -39.61 -40.18 -11.75
N TYR A 54 -38.82 -40.99 -11.04
CA TYR A 54 -37.40 -41.17 -11.34
C TYR A 54 -37.17 -41.75 -12.75
N ARG A 55 -37.95 -42.77 -13.15
CA ARG A 55 -37.89 -43.32 -14.52
C ARG A 55 -38.25 -42.28 -15.57
N GLN A 56 -39.23 -41.43 -15.29
CA GLN A 56 -39.59 -40.32 -16.18
C GLN A 56 -38.45 -39.30 -16.28
N ALA A 57 -37.81 -38.94 -15.17
CA ALA A 57 -36.63 -38.08 -15.18
C ALA A 57 -35.47 -38.70 -15.99
N GLN A 58 -35.27 -40.02 -15.89
CA GLN A 58 -34.27 -40.72 -16.70
C GLN A 58 -34.59 -40.74 -18.19
N LYS A 59 -35.87 -40.89 -18.57
CA LYS A 59 -36.29 -40.77 -19.98
C LYS A 59 -36.01 -39.37 -20.52
N LEU A 60 -36.41 -38.33 -19.80
CA LEU A 60 -36.10 -36.94 -20.19
C LEU A 60 -34.60 -36.68 -20.29
N TYR A 61 -33.80 -37.30 -19.42
CA TYR A 61 -32.33 -37.23 -19.50
C TYR A 61 -31.80 -37.88 -20.79
N GLN A 62 -32.30 -39.06 -21.16
CA GLN A 62 -31.93 -39.75 -22.41
C GLN A 62 -32.39 -38.98 -23.66
N GLU A 63 -33.52 -38.28 -23.58
CA GLU A 63 -34.04 -37.40 -24.63
C GLU A 63 -33.26 -36.07 -24.75
N GLY A 64 -32.28 -35.82 -23.86
CA GLY A 64 -31.51 -34.57 -23.83
C GLY A 64 -32.24 -33.39 -23.17
N ASN A 65 -33.45 -33.61 -22.62
CA ASN A 65 -34.19 -32.60 -21.86
C ASN A 65 -33.71 -32.56 -20.40
N PHE A 66 -32.48 -32.06 -20.22
CA PHE A 66 -31.81 -31.98 -18.92
C PHE A 66 -32.56 -31.10 -17.91
N ARG A 67 -33.21 -30.02 -18.37
CA ARG A 67 -34.02 -29.12 -17.53
C ARG A 67 -35.28 -29.77 -16.98
N GLY A 68 -35.99 -30.52 -17.82
CA GLY A 68 -37.16 -31.28 -17.41
C GLY A 68 -36.79 -32.36 -16.40
N SER A 69 -35.72 -33.11 -16.70
CA SER A 69 -35.17 -34.13 -15.81
C SER A 69 -34.79 -33.57 -14.44
N SER A 70 -34.05 -32.46 -14.40
CA SER A 70 -33.60 -31.85 -13.14
C SER A 70 -34.75 -31.33 -12.29
N LYS A 71 -35.81 -30.73 -12.88
CA LYS A 71 -37.00 -30.27 -12.16
C LYS A 71 -37.75 -31.43 -11.49
N ILE A 72 -37.89 -32.57 -12.18
CA ILE A 72 -38.50 -33.76 -11.58
C ILE A 72 -37.65 -34.23 -10.40
N LEU A 73 -36.34 -34.37 -10.58
CA LEU A 73 -35.43 -34.78 -9.49
C LEU A 73 -35.45 -33.81 -8.31
N GLU A 74 -35.56 -32.51 -8.56
CA GLU A 74 -35.69 -31.49 -7.52
C GLU A 74 -36.99 -31.67 -6.73
N SER A 75 -38.13 -31.90 -7.42
CA SER A 75 -39.43 -32.15 -6.78
C SER A 75 -39.43 -33.41 -5.90
N MET A 76 -38.57 -34.38 -6.22
CA MET A 76 -38.37 -35.60 -5.45
C MET A 76 -37.39 -35.42 -4.27
N GLY A 77 -36.80 -34.23 -4.09
CA GLY A 77 -35.78 -33.96 -3.07
C GLY A 77 -34.39 -34.50 -3.42
N LEU A 78 -34.18 -35.05 -4.62
CA LEU A 78 -32.89 -35.56 -5.11
C LEU A 78 -32.02 -34.43 -5.68
N VAL A 79 -31.88 -33.35 -4.93
CA VAL A 79 -31.36 -32.08 -5.46
C VAL A 79 -29.89 -32.17 -5.88
N ARG A 80 -29.08 -33.04 -5.25
CA ARG A 80 -27.69 -33.26 -5.64
C ARG A 80 -27.56 -33.85 -7.05
N GLU A 81 -28.43 -34.81 -7.39
CA GLU A 81 -28.44 -35.43 -8.71
C GLU A 81 -28.91 -34.42 -9.76
N ALA A 82 -29.96 -33.65 -9.45
CA ALA A 82 -30.44 -32.57 -10.30
C ALA A 82 -29.33 -31.55 -10.65
N ILE A 83 -28.58 -31.08 -9.63
CA ILE A 83 -27.45 -30.17 -9.82
C ILE A 83 -26.35 -30.82 -10.67
N THR A 84 -26.02 -32.09 -10.42
CA THR A 84 -24.96 -32.81 -11.16
C THR A 84 -25.33 -32.96 -12.64
N ILE A 85 -26.60 -33.23 -12.95
CA ILE A 85 -27.10 -33.30 -14.32
C ILE A 85 -26.99 -31.94 -15.00
N LEU A 86 -27.44 -30.87 -14.35
CA LEU A 86 -27.37 -29.51 -14.89
C LEU A 86 -25.91 -29.05 -15.12
N GLU A 87 -25.02 -29.35 -14.17
CA GLU A 87 -23.59 -29.05 -14.28
C GLU A 87 -22.94 -29.78 -15.47
N LYS A 88 -23.18 -31.09 -15.61
CA LYS A 88 -22.63 -31.90 -16.71
C LYS A 88 -23.18 -31.52 -18.08
N SER A 89 -24.39 -30.96 -18.15
CA SER A 89 -25.03 -30.52 -19.39
C SER A 89 -24.76 -29.05 -19.73
N GLY A 90 -23.98 -28.34 -18.90
CA GLY A 90 -23.59 -26.94 -19.15
C GLY A 90 -24.66 -25.90 -18.76
N TYR A 91 -25.76 -26.30 -18.13
CA TYR A 91 -26.78 -25.38 -17.60
C TYR A 91 -26.37 -24.82 -16.23
N ILE A 92 -25.24 -24.11 -16.21
CA ILE A 92 -24.57 -23.68 -14.97
C ILE A 92 -25.42 -22.70 -14.15
N ARG A 93 -26.13 -21.77 -14.78
CA ARG A 93 -27.01 -20.81 -14.09
C ARG A 93 -28.14 -21.49 -13.33
N GLU A 94 -28.83 -22.42 -13.98
CA GLU A 94 -29.94 -23.17 -13.36
C GLU A 94 -29.47 -24.08 -12.23
N ALA A 95 -28.26 -24.64 -12.36
CA ALA A 95 -27.61 -25.38 -11.28
C ALA A 95 -27.30 -24.47 -10.08
N ALA A 96 -26.82 -23.25 -10.32
CA ALA A 96 -26.55 -22.26 -9.30
C ALA A 96 -27.84 -21.76 -8.61
N ASP A 97 -28.90 -21.47 -9.37
CA ASP A 97 -30.21 -21.07 -8.83
C ASP A 97 -30.79 -22.16 -7.91
N THR A 98 -30.64 -23.42 -8.31
CA THR A 98 -31.03 -24.57 -7.49
C THR A 98 -30.22 -24.61 -6.19
N LEU A 99 -28.91 -24.33 -6.23
CA LEU A 99 -28.08 -24.24 -5.03
C LEU A 99 -28.47 -23.05 -4.12
N ILE A 100 -28.85 -21.91 -4.69
CA ILE A 100 -29.33 -20.74 -3.95
C ILE A 100 -30.65 -21.06 -3.24
N ARG A 101 -31.59 -21.74 -3.91
CA ARG A 101 -32.87 -22.18 -3.32
C ARG A 101 -32.68 -23.10 -2.11
N ILE A 102 -31.66 -23.96 -2.11
CA ILE A 102 -31.28 -24.82 -0.96
C ILE A 102 -30.46 -24.05 0.09
N GLN A 103 -30.35 -22.72 -0.01
CA GLN A 103 -29.58 -21.87 0.90
C GLN A 103 -28.10 -22.26 0.97
N ARG A 104 -27.50 -22.66 -0.17
CA ARG A 104 -26.06 -22.94 -0.31
C ARG A 104 -25.36 -21.99 -1.28
N PRO A 105 -25.40 -20.67 -1.05
CA PRO A 105 -24.84 -19.67 -1.95
C PRO A 105 -23.31 -19.81 -2.15
N ASN A 106 -22.56 -20.31 -1.16
CA ASN A 106 -21.13 -20.61 -1.27
C ASN A 106 -20.80 -21.54 -2.45
N ARG A 107 -21.56 -22.64 -2.57
CA ARG A 107 -21.33 -23.62 -3.63
C ARG A 107 -21.82 -23.09 -4.98
N ALA A 108 -22.89 -22.32 -5.00
CA ALA A 108 -23.39 -21.64 -6.20
C ALA A 108 -22.32 -20.68 -6.75
N GLY A 109 -21.77 -19.81 -5.91
CA GLY A 109 -20.70 -18.89 -6.28
C GLY A 109 -19.46 -19.62 -6.81
N SER A 110 -19.02 -20.69 -6.14
CA SER A 110 -17.88 -21.51 -6.59
C SER A 110 -18.12 -22.15 -7.97
N LEU A 111 -19.34 -22.59 -8.23
CA LEU A 111 -19.72 -23.17 -9.51
C LEU A 111 -19.72 -22.12 -10.63
N LEU A 112 -20.28 -20.94 -10.36
CA LEU A 112 -20.32 -19.82 -11.31
C LEU A 112 -18.91 -19.29 -11.63
N ALA A 113 -18.08 -19.12 -10.61
CA ALA A 113 -16.69 -18.65 -10.72
C ALA A 113 -15.85 -19.57 -11.63
N ARG A 114 -15.93 -20.89 -11.43
CA ARG A 114 -15.21 -21.87 -12.27
C ARG A 114 -15.60 -21.83 -13.75
N ASN A 115 -16.78 -21.31 -14.07
CA ASN A 115 -17.28 -21.17 -15.44
C ASN A 115 -17.14 -19.73 -15.98
N GLY A 116 -16.33 -18.89 -15.32
CA GLY A 116 -16.04 -17.51 -15.76
C GLY A 116 -17.20 -16.52 -15.57
N MET A 117 -18.27 -16.89 -14.86
CA MET A 117 -19.41 -16.01 -14.59
C MET A 117 -19.18 -15.19 -13.31
N TRP A 118 -18.15 -14.34 -13.32
CA TRP A 118 -17.65 -13.64 -12.14
C TRP A 118 -18.66 -12.70 -11.48
N LYS A 119 -19.50 -11.99 -12.25
CA LYS A 119 -20.53 -11.07 -11.73
C LYS A 119 -21.57 -11.79 -10.86
N GLU A 120 -22.14 -12.87 -11.40
CA GLU A 120 -23.16 -13.67 -10.70
C GLU A 120 -22.53 -14.42 -9.51
N ALA A 121 -21.28 -14.90 -9.67
CA ALA A 121 -20.52 -15.53 -8.59
C ALA A 121 -20.31 -14.57 -7.41
N MET A 122 -19.93 -13.32 -7.71
CA MET A 122 -19.72 -12.27 -6.73
C MET A 122 -20.98 -12.02 -5.90
N GLU A 123 -22.17 -11.93 -6.51
CA GLU A 123 -23.44 -11.77 -5.79
C GLU A 123 -23.74 -12.97 -4.87
N CYS A 124 -23.47 -14.18 -5.34
CA CYS A 124 -23.62 -15.39 -4.52
C CYS A 124 -22.68 -15.36 -3.30
N PHE A 125 -21.42 -14.98 -3.48
CA PHE A 125 -20.46 -14.88 -2.37
C PHE A 125 -20.80 -13.76 -1.39
N LYS A 126 -21.37 -12.64 -1.86
CA LYS A 126 -21.89 -11.57 -1.00
C LYS A 126 -23.03 -12.09 -0.11
N ARG A 127 -24.01 -12.80 -0.68
CA ARG A 127 -25.10 -13.42 0.10
C ARG A 127 -24.61 -14.43 1.13
N ALA A 128 -23.42 -14.96 0.93
CA ALA A 128 -22.82 -15.95 1.80
C ALA A 128 -21.81 -15.39 2.80
N ASN A 129 -21.61 -14.07 2.83
CA ASN A 129 -20.65 -13.38 3.68
C ASN A 129 -19.22 -13.94 3.56
N LEU A 130 -18.77 -14.22 2.33
CA LEU A 130 -17.40 -14.63 2.02
C LEU A 130 -16.64 -13.50 1.31
N PRO A 131 -16.19 -12.45 2.01
CA PRO A 131 -15.59 -11.26 1.39
C PRO A 131 -14.33 -11.58 0.57
N LEU A 132 -13.53 -12.57 0.98
CA LEU A 132 -12.34 -13.00 0.24
C LEU A 132 -12.66 -13.42 -1.21
N GLU A 133 -13.68 -14.25 -1.38
CA GLU A 133 -14.09 -14.76 -2.70
C GLU A 133 -14.78 -13.67 -3.53
N VAL A 134 -15.47 -12.72 -2.88
CA VAL A 134 -16.02 -11.53 -3.53
C VAL A 134 -14.89 -10.68 -4.11
N GLY A 135 -13.82 -10.42 -3.33
CA GLY A 135 -12.65 -9.68 -3.77
C GLY A 135 -11.95 -10.34 -4.97
N ARG A 136 -11.80 -11.68 -4.94
CA ARG A 136 -11.23 -12.45 -6.06
C ARG A 136 -12.06 -12.33 -7.33
N CYS A 137 -13.39 -12.49 -7.23
CA CYS A 137 -14.28 -12.33 -8.38
C CYS A 137 -14.23 -10.90 -8.95
N ALA A 138 -14.13 -9.88 -8.10
CA ALA A 138 -14.01 -8.48 -8.53
C ALA A 138 -12.66 -8.22 -9.24
N ARG A 139 -11.56 -8.80 -8.74
CA ARG A 139 -10.24 -8.73 -9.38
C ARG A 139 -10.25 -9.37 -10.78
N GLU A 140 -10.83 -10.57 -10.92
CA GLU A 140 -10.98 -11.26 -12.22
C GLU A 140 -11.86 -10.49 -13.21
N LEU A 141 -12.80 -9.68 -12.70
CA LEU A 141 -13.62 -8.78 -13.52
C LEU A 141 -12.84 -7.53 -14.00
N GLY A 142 -11.66 -7.26 -13.42
CA GLY A 142 -10.88 -6.05 -13.63
C GLY A 142 -11.36 -4.85 -12.80
N ASP A 143 -12.33 -5.04 -11.90
CA ASP A 143 -12.83 -3.99 -11.02
C ASP A 143 -12.01 -3.96 -9.71
N LEU A 144 -10.76 -3.51 -9.85
CA LEU A 144 -9.79 -3.45 -8.74
C LEU A 144 -10.28 -2.55 -7.60
N ALA A 145 -11.01 -1.47 -7.91
CA ALA A 145 -11.50 -0.52 -6.93
C ALA A 145 -12.52 -1.15 -5.97
N THR A 146 -13.41 -2.02 -6.46
CA THR A 146 -14.35 -2.73 -5.59
C THR A 146 -13.72 -3.93 -4.90
N ALA A 147 -12.68 -4.54 -5.48
CA ALA A 147 -11.98 -5.68 -4.88
C ALA A 147 -11.26 -5.33 -3.56
N ILE A 148 -10.59 -4.17 -3.52
CA ILE A 148 -9.79 -3.71 -2.37
C ILE A 148 -10.53 -3.75 -1.02
N PRO A 149 -11.70 -3.11 -0.84
CA PRO A 149 -12.38 -3.10 0.45
C PRO A 149 -12.76 -4.50 0.92
N TYR A 150 -13.13 -5.42 0.01
CA TYR A 150 -13.44 -6.80 0.35
C TYR A 150 -12.20 -7.59 0.78
N PHE A 151 -11.04 -7.37 0.16
CA PHE A 151 -9.78 -7.97 0.62
C PHE A 151 -9.36 -7.45 2.00
N LEU A 152 -9.54 -6.16 2.28
CA LEU A 152 -9.28 -5.56 3.59
C LEU A 152 -10.24 -6.12 4.67
N GLU A 153 -11.53 -6.27 4.35
CA GLU A 153 -12.51 -6.90 5.24
C GLU A 153 -12.14 -8.35 5.56
N ALA A 154 -11.67 -9.09 4.56
CA ALA A 154 -11.19 -10.47 4.71
C ALA A 154 -9.82 -10.60 5.41
N LYS A 155 -9.18 -9.47 5.79
CA LYS A 155 -7.80 -9.40 6.30
C LYS A 155 -6.75 -9.98 5.34
N ALA A 156 -7.06 -10.09 4.05
CA ALA A 156 -6.15 -10.51 2.99
C ALA A 156 -5.36 -9.32 2.45
N ASN A 157 -4.54 -8.74 3.34
CA ASN A 157 -3.82 -7.49 3.07
C ASN A 157 -2.84 -7.59 1.88
N SER A 158 -2.22 -8.75 1.66
CA SER A 158 -1.31 -8.95 0.52
C SER A 158 -2.04 -8.79 -0.83
N GLU A 159 -3.20 -9.43 -0.99
CA GLU A 159 -4.02 -9.36 -2.19
C GLU A 159 -4.58 -7.93 -2.39
N ALA A 160 -4.93 -7.23 -1.30
CA ALA A 160 -5.34 -5.83 -1.36
C ALA A 160 -4.20 -4.91 -1.86
N ALA A 161 -2.99 -5.12 -1.36
CA ALA A 161 -1.82 -4.34 -1.76
C ALA A 161 -1.50 -4.54 -3.25
N GLU A 162 -1.59 -5.77 -3.76
CA GLU A 162 -1.44 -6.04 -5.20
C GLU A 162 -2.48 -5.29 -6.05
N CYS A 163 -3.74 -5.23 -5.61
CA CYS A 163 -4.75 -4.46 -6.32
C CYS A 163 -4.43 -2.95 -6.36
N TYR A 164 -3.82 -2.40 -5.32
CA TYR A 164 -3.34 -1.02 -5.33
C TYR A 164 -2.16 -0.82 -6.29
N LEU A 165 -1.26 -1.81 -6.42
CA LEU A 165 -0.18 -1.77 -7.41
C LEU A 165 -0.71 -1.78 -8.84
N ASP A 166 -1.67 -2.65 -9.13
CA ASP A 166 -2.31 -2.74 -10.45
C ASP A 166 -3.05 -1.43 -10.82
N LEU A 167 -3.50 -0.66 -9.82
CA LEU A 167 -4.07 0.68 -9.99
C LEU A 167 -3.03 1.82 -10.08
N GLY A 168 -1.73 1.53 -9.92
CA GLY A 168 -0.66 2.55 -9.88
C GLY A 168 -0.63 3.37 -8.58
N LYS A 169 -1.35 2.95 -7.54
CA LYS A 169 -1.44 3.61 -6.24
C LYS A 169 -0.34 3.11 -5.29
N HIS A 170 0.91 3.44 -5.61
CA HIS A 170 2.10 2.91 -4.94
C HIS A 170 2.17 3.26 -3.44
N HIS A 171 1.74 4.46 -3.04
CA HIS A 171 1.76 4.87 -1.63
C HIS A 171 0.81 4.02 -0.76
N GLU A 172 -0.43 3.83 -1.21
CA GLU A 172 -1.40 2.99 -0.50
C GLU A 172 -0.96 1.53 -0.44
N ALA A 173 -0.35 1.01 -1.51
CA ALA A 173 0.24 -0.32 -1.51
C ALA A 173 1.39 -0.44 -0.50
N ALA A 174 2.33 0.52 -0.49
CA ALA A 174 3.46 0.57 0.44
C ALA A 174 2.97 0.56 1.91
N LYS A 175 1.92 1.32 2.21
CA LYS A 175 1.30 1.36 3.53
C LYS A 175 0.74 0.01 3.98
N ILE A 176 0.16 -0.76 3.07
CA ILE A 176 -0.35 -2.09 3.39
C ILE A 176 0.81 -3.08 3.58
N PHE A 177 1.83 -3.04 2.70
CA PHE A 177 3.06 -3.84 2.85
C PHE A 177 3.75 -3.57 4.20
N PHE A 178 3.81 -2.30 4.60
CA PHE A 178 4.35 -1.89 5.89
C PHE A 178 3.58 -2.52 7.06
N ARG A 179 2.23 -2.54 7.00
CA ARG A 179 1.38 -3.16 8.05
C ARG A 179 1.58 -4.67 8.17
N ILE A 180 1.81 -5.37 7.05
CA ILE A 180 2.08 -6.82 7.06
C ILE A 180 3.55 -7.15 7.34
N LYS A 181 4.40 -6.14 7.58
CA LYS A 181 5.84 -6.26 7.85
C LYS A 181 6.66 -6.80 6.67
N GLU A 182 6.15 -6.65 5.44
CA GLU A 182 6.92 -6.88 4.21
C GLU A 182 7.69 -5.61 3.86
N PHE A 183 8.68 -5.29 4.70
CA PHE A 183 9.40 -4.02 4.69
C PHE A 183 10.16 -3.74 3.37
N ASP A 184 10.74 -4.77 2.77
CA ASP A 184 11.53 -4.60 1.52
C ASP A 184 10.63 -4.18 0.35
N ARG A 185 9.47 -4.84 0.22
CA ARG A 185 8.47 -4.46 -0.79
C ARG A 185 7.88 -3.08 -0.51
N ALA A 186 7.64 -2.74 0.77
CA ALA A 186 7.16 -1.41 1.12
C ALA A 186 8.15 -0.31 0.68
N LEU A 187 9.45 -0.51 0.89
CA LEU A 187 10.49 0.42 0.46
C LEU A 187 10.54 0.57 -1.07
N GLU A 188 10.50 -0.53 -1.82
CA GLU A 188 10.47 -0.51 -3.28
C GLU A 188 9.29 0.32 -3.80
N GLN A 189 8.12 0.16 -3.18
CA GLN A 189 6.93 0.92 -3.54
C GLN A 189 7.02 2.40 -3.13
N TYR A 190 7.65 2.73 -2.00
CA TYR A 190 7.92 4.12 -1.64
C TYR A 190 8.89 4.79 -2.62
N VAL A 191 9.92 4.08 -3.11
CA VAL A 191 10.84 4.60 -4.14
C VAL A 191 10.08 4.87 -5.43
N THR A 192 9.30 3.89 -5.89
CA THR A 192 8.48 4.02 -7.11
C THR A 192 7.45 5.15 -6.98
N PHE A 193 6.90 5.36 -5.77
CA PHE A 193 6.02 6.48 -5.48
C PHE A 193 6.74 7.84 -5.64
N VAL A 194 7.96 7.98 -5.11
CA VAL A 194 8.75 9.23 -5.24
C VAL A 194 9.06 9.54 -6.70
N ASP A 195 9.36 8.53 -7.50
CA ASP A 195 9.66 8.72 -8.93
C ASP A 195 8.45 9.21 -9.74
N ASN A 196 7.25 8.72 -9.38
CA ASN A 196 6.03 8.96 -10.15
C ASN A 196 5.21 10.16 -9.62
N ALA A 197 5.36 10.55 -8.36
CA ALA A 197 4.53 11.56 -7.73
C ALA A 197 5.20 12.95 -7.72
N HIS A 198 4.59 13.91 -8.42
CA HIS A 198 5.01 15.32 -8.35
C HIS A 198 4.56 16.02 -7.05
N ASP A 199 3.58 15.46 -6.33
CA ASP A 199 2.91 16.10 -5.18
C ASP A 199 3.16 15.34 -3.85
N ILE A 200 4.43 15.05 -3.52
CA ILE A 200 4.79 14.32 -2.28
C ILE A 200 4.28 15.06 -1.02
N GLU A 201 4.25 16.39 -1.04
CA GLU A 201 3.82 17.22 0.09
C GLU A 201 2.36 16.97 0.50
N LYS A 202 1.47 16.69 -0.46
CA LYS A 202 0.02 16.50 -0.20
C LYS A 202 -0.29 15.15 0.43
N VAL A 203 0.57 14.16 0.25
CA VAL A 203 0.35 12.80 0.73
C VAL A 203 0.61 12.72 2.23
N ALA A 204 -0.33 12.15 2.99
CA ALA A 204 -0.21 12.00 4.43
C ALA A 204 0.57 10.71 4.78
N PHE A 205 1.75 10.89 5.37
CA PHE A 205 2.56 9.81 5.96
C PHE A 205 2.34 9.78 7.46
N SER A 206 2.30 8.58 8.04
CA SER A 206 2.27 8.40 9.49
C SER A 206 3.69 8.46 10.07
N ASP A 207 3.83 8.94 11.31
CA ASP A 207 5.14 9.03 11.97
C ASP A 207 5.91 7.69 12.00
N PRO A 208 5.28 6.52 12.26
CA PRO A 208 5.97 5.23 12.21
C PRO A 208 6.54 4.88 10.83
N GLU A 209 5.88 5.31 9.73
CA GLU A 209 6.39 5.10 8.37
C GLU A 209 7.61 5.99 8.12
N LEU A 210 7.56 7.26 8.54
CA LEU A 210 8.68 8.20 8.41
C LEU A 210 9.89 7.75 9.23
N ASP A 211 9.67 7.32 10.48
CA ASP A 211 10.73 6.82 11.36
C ASP A 211 11.36 5.53 10.79
N PHE A 212 10.55 4.66 10.19
CA PHE A 212 11.02 3.46 9.52
C PHE A 212 11.88 3.79 8.30
N ILE A 213 11.42 4.68 7.41
CA ILE A 213 12.18 5.12 6.24
C ILE A 213 13.51 5.76 6.67
N GLN A 214 13.47 6.64 7.67
CA GLN A 214 14.66 7.28 8.24
C GLN A 214 15.66 6.25 8.76
N ARG A 215 15.21 5.29 9.58
CA ARG A 215 16.07 4.22 10.10
C ARG A 215 16.71 3.40 8.98
N LYS A 216 15.94 3.05 7.96
CA LYS A 216 16.43 2.28 6.81
C LYS A 216 17.45 3.04 5.97
N LEU A 217 17.27 4.35 5.78
CA LEU A 217 18.28 5.19 5.13
C LEU A 217 19.61 5.25 5.90
N ILE A 218 19.55 5.19 7.23
CA ILE A 218 20.74 5.20 8.10
C ILE A 218 21.46 3.85 8.08
N GLU A 219 20.72 2.74 8.24
CA GLU A 219 21.28 1.38 8.41
C GLU A 219 21.73 0.75 7.09
N ASP A 220 20.83 0.69 6.10
CA ASP A 220 20.97 -0.25 4.97
C ASP A 220 21.52 0.41 3.70
N LYS A 221 21.90 1.69 3.76
CA LYS A 221 22.31 2.50 2.59
C LYS A 221 21.30 2.38 1.45
N VAL A 222 20.00 2.42 1.80
CA VAL A 222 18.89 2.39 0.85
C VAL A 222 18.97 3.61 -0.08
N ASP A 223 18.25 3.53 -1.18
CA ASP A 223 18.16 4.57 -2.17
C ASP A 223 17.88 5.96 -1.56
N THR A 224 18.81 6.88 -1.80
CA THR A 224 18.75 8.28 -1.34
C THR A 224 17.52 9.04 -1.82
N ARG A 225 16.81 8.55 -2.85
CA ARG A 225 15.53 9.12 -3.31
C ARG A 225 14.47 9.15 -2.22
N LEU A 226 14.49 8.19 -1.27
CA LEU A 226 13.56 8.21 -0.15
C LEU A 226 13.73 9.42 0.79
N ALA A 227 14.88 10.11 0.73
CA ALA A 227 15.09 11.35 1.49
C ALA A 227 14.09 12.44 1.09
N ASP A 228 13.56 12.43 -0.15
CA ASP A 228 12.59 13.43 -0.61
C ASP A 228 11.29 13.39 0.20
N ILE A 229 10.88 12.20 0.67
CA ILE A 229 9.71 12.05 1.55
C ILE A 229 9.96 12.78 2.87
N LEU A 230 11.15 12.63 3.44
CA LEU A 230 11.52 13.26 4.72
C LEU A 230 11.73 14.77 4.56
N ILE A 231 12.26 15.22 3.42
CA ILE A 231 12.38 16.64 3.06
C ILE A 231 11.00 17.28 2.94
N ALA A 232 10.09 16.67 2.18
CA ALA A 232 8.72 17.16 2.02
C ALA A 232 7.95 17.25 3.35
N LYS A 233 8.34 16.44 4.35
CA LYS A 233 7.77 16.47 5.71
C LYS A 233 8.60 17.25 6.74
N LYS A 234 9.52 18.10 6.28
CA LYS A 234 10.37 18.98 7.13
C LYS A 234 11.17 18.22 8.20
N ARG A 235 11.56 16.98 7.90
CA ARG A 235 12.41 16.13 8.75
C ARG A 235 13.85 16.00 8.23
N ALA A 236 14.23 16.82 7.24
CA ALA A 236 15.57 16.81 6.66
C ALA A 236 16.70 17.10 7.68
N PRO A 237 16.56 18.08 8.60
CA PRO A 237 17.60 18.34 9.60
C PRO A 237 17.85 17.12 10.49
N GLN A 238 16.80 16.48 11.00
CA GLN A 238 16.92 15.29 11.83
C GLN A 238 17.57 14.13 11.07
N LEU A 239 17.18 13.89 9.82
CA LEU A 239 17.81 12.86 8.99
C LEU A 239 19.32 13.08 8.83
N ILE A 240 19.73 14.31 8.50
CA ILE A 240 21.15 14.63 8.27
C ILE A 240 21.97 14.51 9.55
N ILE A 241 21.43 14.96 10.69
CA ILE A 241 22.07 14.79 12.01
C ILE A 241 22.32 13.31 12.29
N GLU A 242 21.32 12.44 12.08
CA GLU A 242 21.45 11.01 12.32
C GLU A 242 22.40 10.31 11.32
N LEU A 243 22.42 10.73 10.05
CA LEU A 243 23.37 10.22 9.07
C LEU A 243 24.82 10.59 9.41
N ILE A 244 25.06 11.80 9.95
CA ILE A 244 26.37 12.23 10.44
C ILE A 244 26.79 11.39 11.65
N ARG A 245 25.88 11.17 12.61
CA ARG A 245 26.13 10.30 13.78
C ARG A 245 26.47 8.86 13.38
N ALA A 246 25.86 8.35 12.32
CA ALA A 246 26.15 7.05 11.74
C ALA A 246 27.41 7.02 10.85
N ASN A 247 28.17 8.13 10.77
CA ASN A 247 29.35 8.29 9.90
C ASN A 247 29.04 8.02 8.40
N ASN A 248 27.80 8.29 7.96
CA ASN A 248 27.37 8.12 6.58
C ASN A 248 27.39 9.47 5.83
N LEU A 249 28.59 10.02 5.66
CA LEU A 249 28.80 11.32 5.02
C LEU A 249 28.21 11.39 3.60
N ARG A 250 28.33 10.31 2.82
CA ARG A 250 27.81 10.25 1.45
C ARG A 250 26.29 10.37 1.42
N GLY A 251 25.59 9.65 2.30
CA GLY A 251 24.13 9.74 2.43
C GLY A 251 23.69 11.14 2.89
N ALA A 252 24.40 11.70 3.86
CA ALA A 252 24.11 13.04 4.38
C ALA A 252 24.30 14.13 3.31
N THR A 253 25.39 14.09 2.53
CA THR A 253 25.62 15.00 1.40
C THR A 253 24.53 14.84 0.34
N ALA A 254 24.15 13.62 -0.03
CA ALA A 254 23.09 13.39 -1.02
C ALA A 254 21.73 13.93 -0.54
N ALA A 255 21.37 13.70 0.73
CA ALA A 255 20.14 14.24 1.31
C ALA A 255 20.14 15.78 1.37
N PHE A 256 21.28 16.40 1.72
CA PHE A 256 21.41 17.85 1.74
C PHE A 256 21.25 18.46 0.34
N MET A 257 21.88 17.89 -0.68
CA MET A 257 21.79 18.37 -2.07
C MET A 257 20.38 18.31 -2.66
N ARG A 258 19.54 17.39 -2.16
CA ARG A 258 18.15 17.27 -2.60
C ARG A 258 17.23 18.27 -1.92
N ASN A 259 17.65 18.84 -0.79
CA ASN A 259 16.85 19.82 -0.08
C ASN A 259 16.95 21.19 -0.76
N THR A 260 15.81 21.76 -1.10
CA THR A 260 15.71 23.10 -1.70
C THR A 260 15.70 24.20 -0.64
N ILE A 261 15.39 23.86 0.61
CA ILE A 261 15.32 24.80 1.74
C ILE A 261 16.71 24.87 2.39
N ASP A 262 17.18 26.09 2.64
CA ASP A 262 18.42 26.31 3.36
C ASP A 262 18.28 25.91 4.84
N ILE A 263 18.74 24.71 5.15
CA ILE A 263 18.79 24.13 6.50
C ILE A 263 20.16 24.28 7.16
N GLY A 264 21.12 24.96 6.51
CA GLY A 264 22.47 25.17 7.05
C GLY A 264 22.47 25.79 8.46
N PRO A 265 21.72 26.89 8.70
CA PRO A 265 21.65 27.50 10.03
C PRO A 265 21.07 26.58 11.10
N GLU A 266 20.05 25.77 10.77
CA GLU A 266 19.44 24.82 11.71
C GLU A 266 20.42 23.72 12.12
N LEU A 267 21.20 23.19 11.15
CA LEU A 267 22.23 22.20 11.42
C LEU A 267 23.38 22.76 12.26
N ILE A 268 23.80 24.01 12.02
CA ILE A 268 24.86 24.67 12.81
C ILE A 268 24.37 24.99 14.23
N ALA A 269 23.09 25.35 14.40
CA ALA A 269 22.50 25.63 15.69
C ALA A 269 22.35 24.38 16.58
N PHE A 270 22.46 23.18 16.01
CA PHE A 270 22.41 21.93 16.76
C PHE A 270 23.65 21.78 17.65
N ASN A 271 23.46 21.80 18.96
CA ASN A 271 24.56 21.90 19.94
C ASN A 271 25.11 20.55 20.41
N ASP A 272 24.43 19.45 20.12
CA ASP A 272 24.76 18.13 20.68
C ASP A 272 25.78 17.34 19.84
N PHE A 273 26.42 17.97 18.84
CA PHE A 273 27.45 17.32 18.05
C PHE A 273 28.76 17.20 18.83
N LYS A 274 29.34 16.00 18.81
CA LYS A 274 30.73 15.77 19.23
C LYS A 274 31.69 16.45 18.25
N ARG A 275 32.96 16.61 18.68
CA ARG A 275 34.01 17.19 17.82
C ARG A 275 34.16 16.45 16.48
N GLU A 276 34.14 15.12 16.50
CA GLU A 276 34.22 14.30 15.29
C GLU A 276 33.01 14.50 14.36
N GLU A 277 31.81 14.57 14.92
CA GLU A 277 30.56 14.81 14.18
C GLU A 277 30.52 16.22 13.57
N ASN A 278 31.01 17.24 14.29
CA ASN A 278 31.18 18.59 13.75
C ASN A 278 32.19 18.64 12.59
N SER A 279 33.28 17.86 12.66
CA SER A 279 34.22 17.73 11.54
C SER A 279 33.55 17.10 10.31
N LEU A 280 32.66 16.11 10.49
CA LEU A 280 31.88 15.52 9.41
C LEU A 280 30.85 16.50 8.84
N LEU A 281 30.19 17.30 9.68
CA LEU A 281 29.28 18.36 9.25
C LEU A 281 30.01 19.42 8.41
N ALA A 282 31.19 19.86 8.84
CA ALA A 282 32.01 20.80 8.07
C ALA A 282 32.44 20.22 6.71
N ALA A 283 32.78 18.92 6.67
CA ALA A 283 33.10 18.21 5.44
C ALA A 283 31.87 18.07 4.52
N LEU A 284 30.68 17.82 5.08
CA LEU A 284 29.42 17.80 4.34
C LEU A 284 29.19 19.12 3.61
N PHE A 285 29.31 20.25 4.31
CA PHE A 285 29.13 21.57 3.71
C PHE A 285 30.20 21.86 2.65
N SER A 286 31.45 21.46 2.88
CA SER A 286 32.53 21.60 1.91
C SER A 286 32.27 20.81 0.62
N ASN A 287 31.76 19.57 0.73
CA ASN A 287 31.44 18.70 -0.41
C ASN A 287 30.30 19.26 -1.27
N VAL A 288 29.36 19.98 -0.66
CA VAL A 288 28.23 20.64 -1.34
C VAL A 288 28.66 21.97 -1.98
N GLY A 289 29.82 22.52 -1.59
CA GLY A 289 30.23 23.87 -1.97
C GLY A 289 29.64 24.97 -1.09
N ALA A 290 28.97 24.62 0.02
CA ALA A 290 28.49 25.56 1.03
C ALA A 290 29.63 25.99 1.97
N TYR A 291 30.66 26.58 1.40
CA TYR A 291 31.91 26.90 2.09
C TYR A 291 31.75 27.88 3.27
N GLU A 292 30.75 28.78 3.21
CA GLU A 292 30.41 29.67 4.34
C GLU A 292 30.05 28.85 5.59
N TYR A 293 29.16 27.87 5.44
CA TYR A 293 28.73 27.00 6.53
C TYR A 293 29.85 26.09 7.02
N SER A 294 30.68 25.57 6.10
CA SER A 294 31.86 24.79 6.47
C SER A 294 32.83 25.60 7.36
N GLY A 295 33.12 26.85 6.96
CA GLY A 295 33.97 27.76 7.72
C GLY A 295 33.40 28.07 9.11
N MET A 296 32.09 28.33 9.21
CA MET A 296 31.41 28.60 10.48
C MET A 296 31.49 27.42 11.46
N VAL A 297 31.36 26.18 10.96
CA VAL A 297 31.49 24.98 11.81
C VAL A 297 32.93 24.83 12.31
N TYR A 298 33.94 25.03 11.45
CA TYR A 298 35.34 24.99 11.87
C TYR A 298 35.70 26.11 12.87
N GLU A 299 35.17 27.31 12.68
CA GLU A 299 35.34 28.42 13.62
C GLU A 299 34.79 28.05 15.01
N ARG A 300 33.59 27.45 15.07
CA ARG A 300 32.97 26.98 16.31
C ARG A 300 33.79 25.89 17.01
N MET A 301 34.51 25.05 16.26
CA MET A 301 35.43 24.05 16.79
C MET A 301 36.81 24.61 17.17
N GLU A 302 37.03 25.92 17.00
CA GLU A 302 38.33 26.58 17.14
C GLU A 302 39.43 26.06 16.18
N GLU A 303 39.04 25.38 15.09
CA GLU A 303 39.93 24.92 14.02
C GLU A 303 40.10 26.00 12.96
N PHE A 304 40.58 27.17 13.39
CA PHE A 304 40.64 28.39 12.57
C PHE A 304 41.44 28.22 11.27
N GLU A 305 42.45 27.34 11.21
CA GLU A 305 43.21 27.10 9.98
C GLU A 305 42.32 26.52 8.87
N ARG A 306 41.59 25.44 9.20
CA ARG A 306 40.62 24.81 8.27
C ARG A 306 39.43 25.73 7.98
N GLY A 307 38.99 26.50 8.98
CA GLY A 307 37.95 27.52 8.79
C GLY A 307 38.37 28.58 7.77
N GLY A 308 39.61 29.05 7.87
CA GLY A 308 40.22 29.99 6.91
C GLY A 308 40.27 29.41 5.50
N GLU A 309 40.74 28.17 5.34
CA GLU A 309 40.77 27.49 4.04
C GLU A 309 39.37 27.30 3.42
N SER A 310 38.37 26.97 4.23
CA SER A 310 36.98 26.90 3.75
C SER A 310 36.46 28.26 3.31
N PHE A 311 36.63 29.31 4.11
CA PHE A 311 36.19 30.66 3.73
C PHE A 311 36.91 31.19 2.48
N GLU A 312 38.20 30.91 2.34
CA GLU A 312 39.00 31.22 1.15
C GLU A 312 38.43 30.57 -0.11
N LYS A 313 38.11 29.26 -0.05
CA LYS A 313 37.45 28.54 -1.17
C LYS A 313 36.08 29.10 -1.52
N GLY A 314 35.36 29.64 -0.55
CA GLY A 314 34.07 30.31 -0.76
C GLY A 314 34.18 31.79 -1.13
N GLU A 315 35.38 32.32 -1.33
CA GLU A 315 35.65 33.74 -1.61
C GLU A 315 35.17 34.71 -0.50
N PHE A 316 34.98 34.21 0.73
CA PHE A 316 34.65 35.01 1.92
C PHE A 316 35.92 35.55 2.59
N TYR A 317 36.71 36.31 1.82
CA TYR A 317 38.07 36.71 2.16
C TYR A 317 38.18 37.47 3.50
N ASP A 318 37.18 38.28 3.88
CA ASP A 318 37.17 39.00 5.16
C ASP A 318 37.16 38.05 6.36
N ARG A 319 36.29 37.02 6.33
CA ARG A 319 36.25 35.98 7.37
C ARG A 319 37.47 35.07 7.32
N ALA A 320 37.98 34.75 6.13
CA ALA A 320 39.20 33.97 5.97
C ALA A 320 40.41 34.67 6.63
N ALA A 321 40.57 35.98 6.40
CA ALA A 321 41.62 36.79 7.03
C ALA A 321 41.52 36.76 8.57
N TYR A 322 40.30 36.90 9.11
CA TYR A 322 40.04 36.80 10.53
C TYR A 322 40.49 35.45 11.11
N CYS A 323 40.14 34.34 10.44
CA CYS A 323 40.56 33.01 10.86
C CYS A 323 42.10 32.84 10.83
N TYR A 324 42.77 33.30 9.77
CA TYR A 324 44.24 33.21 9.68
C TYR A 324 44.96 34.09 10.71
N ASP A 325 44.39 35.25 11.09
CA ASP A 325 44.91 36.06 12.19
C ASP A 325 44.87 35.31 13.53
N ARG A 326 43.80 34.54 13.79
CA ARG A 326 43.66 33.74 15.03
C ARG A 326 44.73 32.65 15.13
N VAL A 327 45.16 32.08 14.01
CA VAL A 327 46.27 31.10 13.94
C VAL A 327 47.65 31.78 13.88
N LYS A 328 47.70 33.12 13.87
CA LYS A 328 48.93 33.92 13.71
C LYS A 328 49.64 33.72 12.36
N ASN A 329 48.93 33.26 11.33
CA ASN A 329 49.44 33.20 9.97
C ASN A 329 49.28 34.57 9.28
N LYS A 330 50.17 35.51 9.64
CA LYS A 330 50.10 36.90 9.16
C LYS A 330 50.15 37.01 7.63
N GLN A 331 50.91 36.14 6.96
CA GLN A 331 51.09 36.16 5.51
C GLN A 331 49.75 35.88 4.81
N LYS A 332 49.11 34.75 5.10
CA LYS A 332 47.80 34.42 4.52
C LYS A 332 46.73 35.44 4.90
N SER A 333 46.73 35.94 6.13
CA SER A 333 45.79 37.00 6.54
C SER A 333 45.94 38.27 5.68
N THR A 334 47.17 38.76 5.48
CA THR A 334 47.41 39.94 4.63
C THR A 334 46.99 39.70 3.18
N GLU A 335 47.25 38.50 2.65
CA GLU A 335 46.84 38.10 1.32
C GLU A 335 45.32 38.13 1.17
N MET A 336 44.58 37.50 2.11
CA MET A 336 43.12 37.50 2.10
C MET A 336 42.55 38.93 2.21
N ARG A 337 43.15 39.83 2.99
CA ARG A 337 42.69 41.24 3.04
C ARG A 337 42.90 41.99 1.73
N ILE A 338 43.99 41.70 1.01
CA ILE A 338 44.23 42.26 -0.33
C ILE A 338 43.19 41.70 -1.31
N LEU A 339 42.90 40.39 -1.26
CA LEU A 339 41.85 39.76 -2.06
C LEU A 339 40.47 40.37 -1.77
N ALA A 340 40.12 40.57 -0.50
CA ALA A 340 38.88 41.24 -0.10
C ALA A 340 38.77 42.67 -0.66
N ALA A 341 39.86 43.45 -0.62
CA ALA A 341 39.89 44.81 -1.15
C ALA A 341 39.81 44.86 -2.68
N THR A 342 40.40 43.89 -3.37
CA THR A 342 40.46 43.83 -4.84
C THR A 342 39.20 43.27 -5.48
N HIS A 343 38.57 42.26 -4.88
CA HIS A 343 37.32 41.67 -5.37
C HIS A 343 36.08 42.52 -5.06
N GLY A 344 36.25 43.68 -4.40
CA GLY A 344 35.17 44.52 -3.92
C GLY A 344 34.53 43.83 -2.71
N GLY A 345 34.80 44.36 -1.52
CA GLY A 345 34.49 43.74 -0.22
C GLY A 345 33.22 42.90 -0.25
N SER A 346 33.34 41.66 0.26
CA SER A 346 32.33 40.60 0.30
C SER A 346 30.93 41.18 0.20
N PRO A 347 30.03 40.73 -0.71
CA PRO A 347 28.69 41.29 -0.87
C PRO A 347 28.01 41.34 0.50
N SER A 348 28.13 42.50 1.14
CA SER A 348 27.57 42.79 2.43
C SER A 348 26.09 42.74 2.17
N LYS A 349 25.45 41.64 2.60
CA LYS A 349 24.05 41.30 2.34
C LYS A 349 23.17 42.56 2.40
N ALA A 350 22.88 43.14 1.25
CA ALA A 350 21.69 43.96 1.00
C ALA A 350 20.45 43.06 0.89
N SER A 351 20.34 42.08 1.79
CA SER A 351 19.24 41.16 1.94
C SER A 351 18.88 41.05 3.42
N ALA A 352 18.55 42.19 4.01
CA ALA A 352 17.54 42.22 5.07
C ALA A 352 16.18 42.29 4.36
N PRO A 353 15.20 41.43 4.68
CA PRO A 353 13.85 41.64 4.21
C PRO A 353 13.38 42.99 4.74
N ALA A 354 12.89 43.84 3.83
CA ALA A 354 12.25 45.08 4.16
C ALA A 354 11.24 44.83 5.29
N LYS A 355 11.40 45.59 6.37
CA LYS A 355 10.48 45.64 7.51
C LYS A 355 9.05 45.66 6.99
N ALA A 356 8.30 44.60 7.29
CA ALA A 356 6.85 44.70 7.36
C ALA A 356 6.55 45.84 8.35
N GLN A 357 5.90 46.88 7.85
CA GLN A 357 5.38 47.97 8.66
C GLN A 357 4.45 47.40 9.74
N PRO A 358 4.49 47.93 10.97
CA PRO A 358 3.44 47.64 11.95
C PRO A 358 2.13 48.24 11.43
N GLN A 359 1.18 47.39 11.03
CA GLN A 359 -0.20 47.82 10.85
C GLN A 359 -0.71 48.29 12.21
N ALA A 360 -0.94 49.59 12.29
CA ALA A 360 -1.62 50.25 13.39
C ALA A 360 -3.04 49.70 13.51
N ALA A 361 -3.27 48.85 14.51
CA ALA A 361 -4.60 48.56 15.01
C ALA A 361 -5.09 49.80 15.78
N ASN A 362 -5.93 50.59 15.12
CA ASN A 362 -6.63 51.70 15.73
C ASN A 362 -8.14 51.53 15.48
N GLU A 363 -8.78 50.66 16.27
CA GLU A 363 -10.23 50.74 16.47
C GLU A 363 -10.57 50.66 17.96
N ARG A 364 -10.85 51.87 18.46
CA ARG A 364 -11.66 52.25 19.62
C ARG A 364 -12.61 51.16 20.14
N ALA A 365 -12.41 50.80 21.40
CA ALA A 365 -13.50 50.44 22.29
C ALA A 365 -14.22 51.69 22.81
N PRO A 366 -15.54 51.62 23.05
CA PRO A 366 -16.17 52.32 24.16
C PRO A 366 -16.65 51.34 25.23
N SER A 367 -16.64 51.86 26.45
CA SER A 367 -16.82 51.23 27.74
C SER A 367 -18.29 51.00 28.16
N GLN A 368 -18.52 49.83 28.80
CA GLN A 368 -19.50 49.51 29.87
C GLN A 368 -21.01 49.42 29.53
N PRO A 369 -21.88 48.78 30.37
CA PRO A 369 -21.66 48.06 31.64
C PRO A 369 -22.27 46.64 31.75
N SER A 370 -21.91 45.97 32.85
CA SER A 370 -22.45 44.71 33.38
C SER A 370 -23.95 44.74 33.72
N MET A 371 -24.69 43.67 33.40
CA MET A 371 -25.76 43.13 34.27
C MET A 371 -25.93 41.62 34.08
N ARG A 372 -26.02 40.91 35.22
CA ARG A 372 -26.45 39.52 35.41
C ARG A 372 -27.91 39.35 34.98
N VAL A 373 -28.25 38.22 34.33
CA VAL A 373 -29.49 37.45 34.52
C VAL A 373 -29.24 35.98 34.06
N ASP A 374 -29.32 35.01 34.98
CA ASP A 374 -29.63 33.59 34.72
C ASP A 374 -31.17 33.41 34.69
N PRO A 375 -31.83 32.27 34.33
CA PRO A 375 -31.48 31.01 33.60
C PRO A 375 -32.61 30.68 32.54
N PRO A 376 -33.12 29.44 32.23
CA PRO A 376 -32.65 28.03 32.33
C PRO A 376 -32.86 27.14 31.05
N ARG A 377 -32.27 25.92 31.10
CA ARG A 377 -32.71 24.59 30.59
C ARG A 377 -33.52 24.43 29.28
N SER A 378 -33.05 23.53 28.40
CA SER A 378 -33.78 22.35 27.85
C SER A 378 -32.76 21.49 27.07
N SER A 379 -32.44 20.23 27.40
CA SER A 379 -33.19 18.97 27.30
C SER A 379 -33.83 18.70 25.93
N ASN A 380 -33.09 18.02 25.04
CA ASN A 380 -33.67 17.30 23.91
C ASN A 380 -33.44 15.79 24.07
N PRO A 381 -34.49 15.00 24.38
CA PRO A 381 -34.50 13.57 24.18
C PRO A 381 -35.25 13.21 22.88
N PHE A 382 -34.86 12.08 22.30
CA PHE A 382 -35.61 11.21 21.39
C PHE A 382 -37.07 11.58 21.07
N SER A 383 -37.39 11.67 19.77
CA SER A 383 -38.73 11.38 19.25
C SER A 383 -38.64 10.73 17.88
N ILE A 384 -38.85 9.41 17.88
CA ILE A 384 -39.29 8.61 16.74
C ILE A 384 -40.73 9.03 16.42
N GLN A 385 -41.08 9.22 15.15
CA GLN A 385 -42.42 8.87 14.65
C GLN A 385 -42.46 8.80 13.12
N ASP A 386 -42.95 7.65 12.66
CA ASP A 386 -43.44 7.35 11.32
C ASP A 386 -44.65 8.22 10.93
N THR A 387 -44.75 8.59 9.66
CA THR A 387 -45.97 8.64 8.82
C THR A 387 -45.50 8.73 7.35
N SER A 388 -45.58 7.66 6.55
CA SER A 388 -46.71 7.19 5.74
C SER A 388 -47.20 8.14 4.63
N THR A 389 -47.45 7.50 3.48
CA THR A 389 -48.37 7.83 2.36
C THR A 389 -47.97 8.85 1.29
N ASP A 390 -47.77 8.28 0.09
CA ASP A 390 -48.41 8.61 -1.19
C ASP A 390 -48.23 10.00 -1.80
N ALA A 391 -47.49 10.03 -2.92
CA ALA A 391 -47.89 10.79 -4.11
C ALA A 391 -47.28 10.19 -5.38
N ILE A 392 -48.10 9.43 -6.09
CA ILE A 392 -47.96 9.16 -7.52
C ILE A 392 -48.08 10.49 -8.28
N ARG A 393 -47.12 10.79 -9.16
CA ARG A 393 -47.38 11.65 -10.32
C ARG A 393 -46.44 11.36 -11.48
N ASP A 394 -47.09 11.02 -12.59
CA ASP A 394 -46.56 10.80 -13.92
C ASP A 394 -45.75 12.00 -14.45
N VAL A 395 -44.63 11.73 -15.12
CA VAL A 395 -44.16 12.54 -16.25
C VAL A 395 -43.63 11.60 -17.34
N ALA A 396 -44.41 11.48 -18.39
CA ALA A 396 -43.98 11.01 -19.70
C ALA A 396 -43.16 12.10 -20.41
N GLY A 397 -42.14 11.71 -21.19
CA GLY A 397 -41.52 12.61 -22.18
C GLY A 397 -40.03 12.37 -22.46
N ALA A 398 -39.74 11.47 -23.39
CA ALA A 398 -38.45 11.23 -24.06
C ALA A 398 -37.97 12.48 -24.89
N PRO A 399 -36.76 12.52 -25.52
CA PRO A 399 -35.85 11.41 -25.79
C PRO A 399 -34.35 11.62 -25.52
N SER A 400 -33.71 10.47 -25.31
CA SER A 400 -32.27 10.24 -25.21
C SER A 400 -31.56 10.46 -26.54
N ARG A 401 -30.50 11.28 -26.49
CA ARG A 401 -29.59 11.55 -27.59
C ARG A 401 -28.60 10.40 -27.69
N VAL A 402 -28.73 9.60 -28.75
CA VAL A 402 -27.81 8.52 -29.13
C VAL A 402 -26.48 9.14 -29.57
N LEU A 403 -25.42 8.97 -28.77
CA LEU A 403 -24.04 9.17 -29.22
C LEU A 403 -23.51 7.83 -29.73
N ALA A 404 -23.39 7.74 -31.06
CA ALA A 404 -22.71 6.67 -31.75
C ALA A 404 -21.20 6.78 -31.52
N ALA A 405 -20.63 5.82 -30.79
CA ALA A 405 -19.19 5.59 -30.74
C ALA A 405 -18.86 4.38 -31.62
N GLN A 406 -18.32 4.66 -32.81
CA GLN A 406 -17.73 3.67 -33.69
C GLN A 406 -16.42 3.15 -33.08
N GLY A 407 -16.45 1.98 -32.46
CA GLY A 407 -15.26 1.23 -32.04
C GLY A 407 -14.83 0.27 -33.13
N LYS A 408 -13.73 0.60 -33.83
CA LYS A 408 -13.02 -0.28 -34.78
C LYS A 408 -12.64 -1.60 -34.10
N LEU A 409 -13.19 -2.71 -34.60
CA LEU A 409 -12.77 -4.06 -34.24
C LEU A 409 -11.34 -4.31 -34.77
N LYS A 410 -10.41 -4.56 -33.85
CA LYS A 410 -9.08 -5.10 -34.15
C LYS A 410 -9.23 -6.55 -34.60
N VAL A 411 -8.83 -6.81 -35.83
CA VAL A 411 -8.69 -8.16 -36.41
C VAL A 411 -7.58 -8.89 -35.67
N VAL A 412 -7.92 -10.05 -35.08
CA VAL A 412 -6.98 -11.00 -34.48
C VAL A 412 -6.36 -11.83 -35.63
N PRO A 413 -5.03 -11.95 -35.73
CA PRO A 413 -4.41 -12.79 -36.76
C PRO A 413 -4.60 -14.28 -36.43
N GLN A 414 -4.97 -15.05 -37.45
CA GLN A 414 -5.06 -16.51 -37.42
C GLN A 414 -3.70 -17.13 -37.11
N ALA A 415 -3.71 -18.14 -36.24
CA ALA A 415 -2.56 -18.98 -35.94
C ALA A 415 -2.15 -19.77 -37.20
N SER A 416 -0.92 -19.53 -37.66
CA SER A 416 -0.28 -20.29 -38.72
C SER A 416 0.04 -21.70 -38.24
N ALA A 417 -0.44 -22.68 -38.99
CA ALA A 417 -0.08 -24.09 -38.85
C ALA A 417 1.41 -24.27 -39.16
N ALA A 418 2.20 -24.62 -38.15
CA ALA A 418 3.59 -25.00 -38.31
C ALA A 418 3.78 -26.49 -37.99
N PHE A 419 4.02 -27.24 -39.08
CA PHE A 419 5.13 -28.18 -39.19
C PHE A 419 5.11 -29.43 -38.28
N LEU A 420 4.41 -30.47 -38.74
CA LEU A 420 4.73 -31.86 -38.39
C LEU A 420 5.84 -32.33 -39.34
N GLY A 421 7.06 -32.44 -38.80
CA GLY A 421 8.16 -33.13 -39.46
C GLY A 421 7.92 -34.63 -39.50
N THR A 422 7.94 -35.19 -40.70
CA THR A 422 7.94 -36.62 -40.96
C THR A 422 9.35 -37.18 -40.78
N ASN A 423 9.51 -38.06 -39.79
CA ASN A 423 10.62 -39.01 -39.69
C ASN A 423 10.27 -40.24 -40.53
N THR A 424 11.00 -40.52 -41.61
CA THR A 424 11.14 -41.88 -42.17
C THR A 424 12.36 -41.98 -43.09
N ALA A 425 13.12 -43.07 -42.88
CA ALA A 425 14.16 -43.70 -43.68
C ALA A 425 15.56 -43.08 -43.66
#